data_AF-A0A2A5B3Y1-F1
#
_entry.id   AF-A0A2A5B3Y1-F1
#
_cell.length_a   1.000
_cell.length_b   1.000
_cell.length_c   1.000
_cell.angle_alpha   90.00
_cell.angle_beta   90.00
_cell.angle_gamma   90.00
#
_symmetry.space_group_name_H-M   'P 1'
#
loop_
_entity.id
_entity.type
_entity.pdbx_description
1 polymer ?
#
loop_
_entity_poly.entity_id
_entity_poly.type
_entity_poly.pdbx_seq_one_letter_code
_entity_poly.pdbx_strand_id
1 'polypeptide(L)'
;MNATDTERLLEGNVIESIDDLDDLLLDSDVKMPEIIITMNRGRRSGAVAKKWLARAENDLKRHGYYEDDTIMVVQMNYTDMPKSWFIASGLEQERLDDLDKMTNAQYRHKWHGDYLDEVDNSIIRGEWFDACIDAHKIDRLKKAFQPYGARISAYDPMDDGGDAHGYAQRHGSIIERVLEKRKGEIDEGCDWATDIAIDNNIDWFVWDKDGMGTGLKRQVSDAFKGKKVDYHGFSGGLSGSGQDNAEKEYLETDDNKDKEGVAKTYADTFRNNRAQYYILLADRTYNTYKCVVKGQYIDPNEMISFDSDGIEDMDALRSELCSVPLKDNSNQLIQKMGKVDMKRLGVPSPNMGDSVMMCLWAPKVKRAKSPRRAPRKRA
;
A
#
# COMPACT_ATOMS: atom_id res chain seq x y z
N MET A 1 31.50 -32.72 10.03
CA MET A 1 32.78 -33.40 9.76
C MET A 1 33.60 -33.39 11.03
N ASN A 2 33.96 -34.58 11.52
CA ASN A 2 35.02 -34.68 12.52
C ASN A 2 36.39 -34.43 11.83
N ALA A 3 37.46 -34.19 12.59
CA ALA A 3 38.77 -33.87 12.00
C ALA A 3 39.30 -35.00 11.09
N THR A 4 38.94 -36.25 11.39
CA THR A 4 39.32 -37.45 10.65
C THR A 4 38.60 -37.57 9.30
N ASP A 5 37.34 -37.14 9.21
CA ASP A 5 36.56 -37.12 7.97
C ASP A 5 37.07 -36.02 7.03
N THR A 6 37.46 -34.87 7.60
CA THR A 6 38.06 -33.76 6.85
C THR A 6 39.44 -34.13 6.30
N GLU A 7 40.25 -34.89 7.05
CA GLU A 7 41.54 -35.41 6.56
C GLU A 7 41.36 -36.39 5.39
N ARG A 8 40.35 -37.27 5.43
CA ARG A 8 40.04 -38.20 4.31
C ARG A 8 39.62 -37.50 3.01
N LEU A 9 38.90 -36.38 3.11
CA LEU A 9 38.55 -35.54 1.95
C LEU A 9 39.75 -34.74 1.41
N LEU A 10 40.77 -34.50 2.24
CA LEU A 10 41.98 -33.74 1.90
C LEU A 10 43.16 -34.63 1.48
N GLU A 11 43.09 -35.96 1.70
CA GLU A 11 44.04 -36.94 1.17
C GLU A 11 43.82 -37.17 -0.33
N GLY A 12 44.23 -36.18 -1.13
CA GLY A 12 44.77 -36.40 -2.47
C GLY A 12 43.81 -36.74 -3.62
N ASN A 13 42.52 -36.93 -3.38
CA ASN A 13 41.55 -37.12 -4.47
C ASN A 13 41.02 -35.76 -4.93
N VAL A 14 41.41 -35.35 -6.13
CA VAL A 14 40.81 -34.18 -6.81
C VAL A 14 39.42 -34.61 -7.26
N ILE A 15 38.38 -33.99 -6.70
CA ILE A 15 37.00 -34.18 -7.13
C ILE A 15 36.80 -33.32 -8.39
N GLU A 16 36.71 -33.97 -9.56
CA GLU A 16 36.65 -33.29 -10.86
C GLU A 16 35.21 -33.08 -11.36
N SER A 17 34.21 -33.75 -10.78
CA SER A 17 32.78 -33.60 -11.13
C SER A 17 31.83 -33.76 -9.93
N ILE A 18 30.57 -33.32 -10.10
CA ILE A 18 29.49 -33.51 -9.10
C ILE A 18 29.15 -34.98 -8.90
N ASP A 19 29.21 -35.78 -9.96
CA ASP A 19 28.91 -37.22 -9.90
C ASP A 19 29.96 -37.96 -9.05
N ASP A 20 31.24 -37.55 -9.13
CA ASP A 20 32.32 -38.10 -8.28
C ASP A 20 32.13 -37.77 -6.79
N LEU A 21 31.50 -36.63 -6.48
CA LEU A 21 31.16 -36.23 -5.10
C LEU A 21 29.98 -37.06 -4.58
N ASP A 22 28.95 -37.27 -5.40
CA ASP A 22 27.78 -38.06 -5.05
C ASP A 22 28.12 -39.54 -4.81
N ASP A 23 29.00 -40.13 -5.63
CA ASP A 23 29.52 -41.49 -5.44
C ASP A 23 30.35 -41.62 -4.15
N LEU A 24 31.15 -40.59 -3.81
CA LEU A 24 31.92 -40.56 -2.57
C LEU A 24 31.02 -40.40 -1.32
N LEU A 25 29.90 -39.71 -1.47
CA LEU A 25 28.91 -39.49 -0.41
C LEU A 25 28.01 -40.71 -0.21
N LEU A 26 27.66 -41.44 -1.26
CA LEU A 26 26.84 -42.66 -1.24
C LEU A 26 27.44 -43.78 -0.37
N ASP A 27 28.77 -43.90 -0.34
CA ASP A 27 29.50 -44.94 0.41
C ASP A 27 29.97 -44.46 1.81
N SER A 28 29.51 -43.27 2.22
CA SER A 28 29.88 -42.63 3.47
C SER A 28 28.65 -42.37 4.34
N ASP A 29 28.77 -42.51 5.66
CA ASP A 29 27.73 -42.05 6.62
C ASP A 29 27.61 -40.50 6.67
N VAL A 30 28.16 -39.79 5.68
CA VAL A 30 28.21 -38.32 5.64
C VAL A 30 26.86 -37.79 5.17
N LYS A 31 26.03 -37.43 6.15
CA LYS A 31 24.85 -36.62 5.89
C LYS A 31 25.26 -35.23 5.45
N MET A 32 24.68 -34.74 4.35
CA MET A 32 24.83 -33.34 3.96
C MET A 32 24.42 -32.42 5.12
N PRO A 33 25.19 -31.36 5.39
CA PRO A 33 24.84 -30.44 6.48
C PRO A 33 23.59 -29.64 6.13
N GLU A 34 22.59 -29.70 7.01
CA GLU A 34 21.36 -28.90 6.92
C GLU A 34 21.42 -27.67 7.83
N ILE A 35 20.85 -26.56 7.38
CA ILE A 35 20.63 -25.36 8.21
C ILE A 35 19.16 -25.32 8.60
N ILE A 36 18.87 -25.59 9.86
CA ILE A 36 17.51 -25.51 10.41
C ILE A 36 17.34 -24.16 11.11
N ILE A 37 16.36 -23.36 10.68
CA ILE A 37 16.03 -22.08 11.29
C ILE A 37 14.61 -22.11 11.83
N THR A 38 14.47 -21.96 13.14
CA THR A 38 13.17 -21.79 13.82
C THR A 38 13.02 -20.34 14.25
N MET A 39 12.02 -19.64 13.74
CA MET A 39 11.79 -18.24 14.07
C MET A 39 10.32 -17.84 13.92
N ASN A 40 9.91 -16.82 14.67
CA ASN A 40 8.73 -16.05 14.33
C ASN A 40 9.09 -15.08 13.20
N ARG A 41 8.17 -14.86 12.26
CA ARG A 41 8.39 -13.88 11.19
C ARG A 41 8.64 -12.52 11.81
N GLY A 42 9.55 -11.74 11.23
CA GLY A 42 9.80 -10.35 11.64
C GLY A 42 9.05 -9.37 10.74
N ARG A 43 9.79 -8.50 10.07
CA ARG A 43 9.29 -7.63 9.00
C ARG A 43 9.57 -8.25 7.63
N ARG A 44 8.74 -7.96 6.62
CA ARG A 44 8.98 -8.38 5.22
C ARG A 44 10.32 -7.87 4.67
N SER A 45 10.80 -6.74 5.18
CA SER A 45 12.08 -6.15 4.77
C SER A 45 13.31 -6.87 5.33
N GLY A 46 13.15 -7.79 6.27
CA GLY A 46 14.24 -8.52 6.92
C GLY A 46 14.99 -9.47 5.97
N ALA A 47 16.26 -9.73 6.27
CA ALA A 47 17.13 -10.55 5.42
C ALA A 47 16.58 -11.95 5.16
N VAL A 48 15.98 -12.58 6.19
CA VAL A 48 15.35 -13.90 6.04
C VAL A 48 14.16 -13.84 5.08
N ALA A 49 13.28 -12.86 5.31
CA ALA A 49 12.05 -12.72 4.55
C ALA A 49 12.34 -12.51 3.06
N LYS A 50 13.28 -11.61 2.74
CA LYS A 50 13.70 -11.33 1.36
C LYS A 50 14.37 -12.53 0.68
N LYS A 51 15.25 -13.26 1.38
CA LYS A 51 16.07 -14.32 0.77
C LYS A 51 15.32 -15.65 0.63
N TRP A 52 14.52 -16.02 1.62
CA TRP A 52 13.94 -17.36 1.73
C TRP A 52 12.40 -17.36 1.73
N LEU A 53 11.73 -16.42 2.42
CA LEU A 53 10.26 -16.48 2.53
C LEU A 53 9.53 -15.91 1.31
N ALA A 54 10.07 -14.89 0.65
CA ALA A 54 9.41 -14.20 -0.47
C ALA A 54 8.97 -15.15 -1.60
N ARG A 55 9.75 -16.20 -1.89
CA ARG A 55 9.41 -17.22 -2.89
C ARG A 55 8.33 -18.21 -2.41
N ALA A 56 8.22 -18.39 -1.10
CA ALA A 56 7.35 -19.38 -0.45
C ALA A 56 5.97 -18.82 -0.08
N GLU A 57 5.79 -17.50 -0.03
CA GLU A 57 4.59 -16.85 0.51
C GLU A 57 3.27 -17.35 -0.09
N ASN A 58 3.22 -17.57 -1.41
CA ASN A 58 2.00 -18.02 -2.07
C ASN A 58 1.54 -19.41 -1.59
N ASP A 59 2.47 -20.33 -1.41
CA ASP A 59 2.18 -21.71 -0.99
C ASP A 59 1.97 -21.80 0.52
N LEU A 60 2.75 -21.04 1.30
CA LEU A 60 2.54 -20.88 2.74
C LEU A 60 1.15 -20.34 3.05
N LYS A 61 0.63 -19.38 2.26
CA LYS A 61 -0.76 -18.87 2.42
C LYS A 61 -1.82 -19.92 2.08
N ARG A 62 -1.55 -20.83 1.15
CA ARG A 62 -2.52 -21.84 0.70
C ARG A 62 -2.60 -23.02 1.66
N HIS A 63 -1.44 -23.51 2.11
CA HIS A 63 -1.37 -24.76 2.86
C HIS A 63 -0.25 -24.80 3.92
N GLY A 64 0.37 -23.67 4.26
CA GLY A 64 1.35 -23.58 5.35
C GLY A 64 2.66 -24.31 5.10
N TYR A 65 2.92 -24.72 3.85
CA TYR A 65 4.07 -25.54 3.46
C TYR A 65 4.64 -25.04 2.14
N TYR A 66 5.96 -25.10 1.98
CA TYR A 66 6.65 -24.86 0.72
C TYR A 66 7.94 -25.69 0.70
N GLU A 67 8.28 -26.24 -0.46
CA GLU A 67 9.52 -26.98 -0.65
C GLU A 67 10.04 -26.81 -2.08
N ASP A 68 11.32 -26.52 -2.23
CA ASP A 68 12.07 -26.54 -3.49
C ASP A 68 13.41 -27.27 -3.31
N ASP A 69 14.21 -27.37 -4.38
CA ASP A 69 15.51 -28.06 -4.38
C ASP A 69 16.52 -27.50 -3.35
N THR A 70 16.26 -26.31 -2.81
CA THR A 70 17.17 -25.58 -1.93
C THR A 70 16.63 -25.36 -0.51
N ILE A 71 15.32 -25.30 -0.31
CA ILE A 71 14.70 -25.00 0.99
C ILE A 71 13.37 -25.74 1.19
N MET A 72 13.09 -26.11 2.44
CA MET A 72 11.77 -26.44 2.92
C MET A 72 11.35 -25.40 3.96
N VAL A 73 10.12 -24.88 3.85
CA VAL A 73 9.54 -23.91 4.77
C VAL A 73 8.19 -24.43 5.25
N VAL A 74 8.05 -24.54 6.57
CA VAL A 74 6.80 -24.94 7.22
C VAL A 74 6.36 -23.81 8.14
N GLN A 75 5.14 -23.30 7.92
CA GLN A 75 4.51 -22.34 8.81
C GLN A 75 3.68 -23.11 9.84
N MET A 76 3.92 -22.83 11.11
CA MET A 76 3.19 -23.44 12.23
C MET A 76 2.80 -22.37 13.24
N ASN A 77 1.58 -22.44 13.73
CA ASN A 77 0.98 -21.57 14.71
C ASN A 77 0.43 -22.39 15.89
N TYR A 78 -0.06 -21.72 16.93
CA TYR A 78 -0.71 -22.39 18.06
C TYR A 78 -1.96 -23.19 17.67
N THR A 79 -2.53 -22.91 16.50
CA THR A 79 -3.68 -23.64 15.94
C THR A 79 -3.32 -25.01 15.40
N ASP A 80 -2.04 -25.27 15.12
CA ASP A 80 -1.58 -26.48 14.44
C ASP A 80 -1.09 -27.56 15.43
N MET A 81 -1.11 -27.25 16.74
CA MET A 81 -0.83 -28.20 17.80
C MET A 81 -2.13 -28.73 18.45
N PRO A 82 -2.09 -29.90 19.11
CA PRO A 82 -3.24 -30.39 19.85
C PRO A 82 -3.77 -29.36 20.86
N LYS A 83 -5.07 -29.06 20.79
CA LYS A 83 -5.69 -28.03 21.64
C LYS A 83 -5.44 -28.24 23.14
N SER A 84 -5.40 -29.50 23.57
CA SER A 84 -5.08 -29.87 24.96
C SER A 84 -3.68 -29.44 25.39
N TRP A 85 -2.70 -29.48 24.49
CA TRP A 85 -1.32 -29.06 24.77
C TRP A 85 -1.24 -27.54 24.90
N PHE A 86 -1.90 -26.80 24.01
CA PHE A 86 -1.95 -25.35 24.09
C PHE A 86 -2.65 -24.86 25.37
N ILE A 87 -3.78 -25.45 25.73
CA ILE A 87 -4.47 -25.12 27.00
C ILE A 87 -3.57 -25.44 28.21
N ALA A 88 -2.91 -26.61 28.20
CA ALA A 88 -2.02 -27.01 29.29
C ALA A 88 -0.78 -26.11 29.45
N SER A 89 -0.37 -25.41 28.38
CA SER A 89 0.73 -24.43 28.44
C SER A 89 0.43 -23.20 29.30
N GLY A 90 -0.85 -22.91 29.58
CA GLY A 90 -1.28 -21.69 30.26
C GLY A 90 -1.35 -20.44 29.38
N LEU A 91 -0.92 -20.52 28.12
CA LEU A 91 -0.87 -19.39 27.19
C LEU A 91 -2.24 -18.91 26.68
N GLU A 92 -3.31 -19.67 26.88
CA GLU A 92 -4.67 -19.25 26.46
C GLU A 92 -5.12 -17.98 27.18
N GLN A 93 -4.73 -17.80 28.45
CA GLN A 93 -5.04 -16.59 29.20
C GLN A 93 -4.37 -15.36 28.59
N GLU A 94 -3.09 -15.49 28.20
CA GLU A 94 -2.33 -14.44 27.52
C GLU A 94 -2.88 -14.16 26.13
N ARG A 95 -3.24 -15.21 25.38
CA ARG A 95 -3.85 -15.06 24.05
C ARG A 95 -5.16 -14.28 24.10
N LEU A 96 -5.99 -14.53 25.11
CA LEU A 96 -7.25 -13.81 25.30
C LEU A 96 -7.03 -12.35 25.74
N ASP A 97 -6.03 -12.11 26.61
CA ASP A 97 -5.64 -10.75 27.02
C ASP A 97 -5.09 -9.94 25.85
N ASP A 98 -4.24 -10.56 25.03
CA ASP A 98 -3.70 -9.97 23.82
C ASP A 98 -4.79 -9.73 22.77
N LEU A 99 -5.76 -10.63 22.62
CA LEU A 99 -6.87 -10.46 21.70
C LEU A 99 -7.72 -9.22 22.05
N ASP A 100 -7.83 -8.89 23.34
CA ASP A 100 -8.57 -7.72 23.83
C ASP A 100 -7.74 -6.43 23.74
N LYS A 101 -6.44 -6.49 24.05
CA LYS A 101 -5.60 -5.30 24.23
C LYS A 101 -4.71 -4.94 23.04
N MET A 102 -4.28 -5.93 22.26
CA MET A 102 -3.41 -5.69 21.10
C MET A 102 -4.24 -5.21 19.91
N THR A 103 -3.56 -4.49 19.01
CA THR A 103 -4.12 -4.29 17.67
C THR A 103 -4.24 -5.65 16.96
N ASN A 104 -5.14 -5.75 15.98
CA ASN A 104 -5.27 -6.97 15.18
C ASN A 104 -3.94 -7.38 14.52
N ALA A 105 -3.11 -6.43 14.08
CA ALA A 105 -1.82 -6.71 13.47
C ALA A 105 -0.80 -7.26 14.48
N GLN A 106 -0.69 -6.66 15.67
CA GLN A 106 0.16 -7.18 16.76
C GLN A 106 -0.28 -8.58 17.19
N TYR A 107 -1.60 -8.80 17.35
CA TYR A 107 -2.16 -10.10 17.69
C TYR A 107 -1.82 -11.15 16.63
N ARG A 108 -2.07 -10.84 15.34
CA ARG A 108 -1.78 -11.76 14.24
C ARG A 108 -0.29 -12.02 14.04
N HIS A 109 0.57 -11.03 14.26
CA HIS A 109 2.01 -11.24 14.24
C HIS A 109 2.46 -12.21 15.35
N LYS A 110 2.00 -11.98 16.58
CA LYS A 110 2.38 -12.78 17.75
C LYS A 110 1.83 -14.21 17.67
N TRP A 111 0.55 -14.36 17.31
CA TRP A 111 -0.17 -15.63 17.43
C TRP A 111 -0.36 -16.37 16.11
N HIS A 112 -0.38 -15.67 14.97
CA HIS A 112 -0.57 -16.27 13.64
C HIS A 112 0.69 -16.24 12.75
N GLY A 113 1.80 -15.70 13.26
CA GLY A 113 3.07 -15.65 12.55
C GLY A 113 3.05 -14.70 11.34
N ASP A 114 2.09 -13.77 11.27
CA ASP A 114 2.06 -12.75 10.23
C ASP A 114 3.25 -11.78 10.38
N TYR A 115 3.61 -11.07 9.31
CA TYR A 115 4.63 -10.02 9.42
C TYR A 115 4.14 -8.86 10.30
N LEU A 116 5.02 -8.35 11.17
CA LEU A 116 4.74 -7.13 11.94
C LEU A 116 4.94 -5.92 11.03
N ASP A 117 3.98 -5.72 10.15
CA ASP A 117 3.96 -4.61 9.21
C ASP A 117 3.27 -3.37 9.81
N GLU A 118 2.85 -3.41 11.08
CA GLU A 118 2.31 -2.23 11.76
C GLU A 118 3.44 -1.26 12.13
N VAL A 119 3.40 -0.09 11.51
CA VAL A 119 4.24 1.05 11.86
C VAL A 119 3.49 1.87 12.91
N ASP A 120 4.12 2.11 14.06
CA ASP A 120 3.55 3.01 15.09
C ASP A 120 3.16 4.36 14.44
N ASN A 121 1.98 4.88 14.82
CA ASN A 121 1.37 6.07 14.22
C ASN A 121 1.04 5.98 12.72
N SER A 122 0.83 4.78 12.19
CA SER A 122 0.33 4.61 10.81
C SER A 122 -1.02 5.30 10.61
N ILE A 123 -1.15 6.01 9.48
CA ILE A 123 -2.37 6.73 9.12
C ILE A 123 -3.50 5.75 8.77
N ILE A 124 -3.19 4.61 8.16
CA ILE A 124 -4.16 3.61 7.71
C ILE A 124 -3.87 2.29 8.42
N ARG A 125 -4.82 1.80 9.21
CA ARG A 125 -4.71 0.49 9.86
C ARG A 125 -4.97 -0.65 8.88
N GLY A 126 -4.26 -1.76 9.07
CA GLY A 126 -4.43 -2.97 8.26
C GLY A 126 -5.87 -3.47 8.24
N GLU A 127 -6.54 -3.51 9.40
CA GLU A 127 -7.95 -3.93 9.48
C GLU A 127 -8.92 -3.02 8.68
N TRP A 128 -8.59 -1.74 8.53
CA TRP A 128 -9.43 -0.83 7.75
C TRP A 128 -9.25 -1.11 6.26
N PHE A 129 -8.00 -1.28 5.84
CA PHE A 129 -7.66 -1.64 4.46
C PHE A 129 -8.30 -2.97 4.06
N ASP A 130 -8.18 -3.99 4.91
CA ASP A 130 -8.71 -5.33 4.67
C ASP A 130 -10.24 -5.30 4.45
N ALA A 131 -10.96 -4.42 5.15
CA ALA A 131 -12.40 -4.23 4.97
C ALA A 131 -12.78 -3.50 3.67
N CYS A 132 -11.84 -2.82 3.01
CA CYS A 132 -12.07 -2.10 1.76
C CYS A 132 -11.91 -2.99 0.52
N ILE A 133 -11.18 -4.10 0.64
CA ILE A 133 -11.01 -5.08 -0.44
C ILE A 133 -12.37 -5.63 -0.83
N ASP A 134 -12.73 -5.44 -2.10
CA ASP A 134 -13.99 -5.89 -2.69
C ASP A 134 -15.26 -5.45 -1.95
N ALA A 135 -15.20 -4.36 -1.16
CA ALA A 135 -16.37 -3.78 -0.51
C ALA A 135 -17.51 -3.51 -1.52
N HIS A 136 -17.18 -3.12 -2.75
CA HIS A 136 -18.14 -2.94 -3.84
C HIS A 136 -18.77 -4.24 -4.36
N LYS A 137 -18.12 -5.40 -4.17
CA LYS A 137 -18.64 -6.73 -4.54
C LYS A 137 -19.51 -7.35 -3.45
N ILE A 138 -19.58 -6.77 -2.26
CA ILE A 138 -20.46 -7.26 -1.19
C ILE A 138 -21.92 -7.02 -1.60
N ASP A 139 -22.76 -8.06 -1.60
CA ASP A 139 -24.13 -8.01 -2.13
C ASP A 139 -24.98 -6.85 -1.59
N ARG A 140 -24.90 -6.57 -0.28
CA ARG A 140 -25.64 -5.46 0.35
C ARG A 140 -25.11 -4.07 -0.02
N LEU A 141 -23.88 -3.97 -0.54
CA LEU A 141 -23.21 -2.73 -0.90
C LEU A 141 -23.08 -2.52 -2.42
N LYS A 142 -23.32 -3.54 -3.25
CA LYS A 142 -23.25 -3.44 -4.73
C LYS A 142 -24.01 -2.24 -5.29
N LYS A 143 -25.22 -1.99 -4.80
CA LYS A 143 -26.05 -0.85 -5.26
C LYS A 143 -25.53 0.51 -4.80
N ALA A 144 -24.78 0.54 -3.71
CA ALA A 144 -24.20 1.74 -3.12
C ALA A 144 -22.86 2.10 -3.78
N PHE A 145 -21.98 1.12 -4.01
CA PHE A 145 -20.74 1.29 -4.77
C PHE A 145 -20.98 1.13 -6.27
N GLN A 146 -21.71 2.09 -6.85
CA GLN A 146 -21.80 2.17 -8.30
C GLN A 146 -20.70 3.09 -8.82
N PRO A 147 -20.00 2.69 -9.89
CA PRO A 147 -18.92 3.48 -10.45
C PRO A 147 -19.53 4.68 -11.21
N TYR A 148 -19.63 5.81 -10.52
CA TYR A 148 -20.12 7.07 -11.06
C TYR A 148 -19.03 8.15 -11.06
N GLY A 149 -19.13 9.06 -12.02
CA GLY A 149 -18.27 10.24 -12.11
C GLY A 149 -17.10 10.04 -13.07
N ALA A 150 -16.08 10.91 -12.93
CA ALA A 150 -14.90 10.83 -13.78
C ALA A 150 -14.03 9.61 -13.42
N ARG A 151 -13.47 8.98 -14.46
CA ARG A 151 -12.37 8.01 -14.34
C ARG A 151 -11.07 8.79 -14.18
N ILE A 152 -10.36 8.56 -13.09
CA ILE A 152 -9.12 9.29 -12.77
C ILE A 152 -8.01 8.27 -12.60
N SER A 153 -6.90 8.46 -13.29
CA SER A 153 -5.67 7.73 -13.04
C SER A 153 -4.60 8.66 -12.48
N ALA A 154 -3.67 8.09 -11.73
CA ALA A 154 -2.51 8.79 -11.24
C ALA A 154 -1.24 7.96 -11.42
N TYR A 155 -0.14 8.66 -11.66
CA TYR A 155 1.18 8.10 -11.91
C TYR A 155 2.21 8.72 -10.97
N ASP A 156 2.92 7.88 -10.21
CA ASP A 156 4.08 8.28 -9.43
C ASP A 156 5.36 7.78 -10.13
N PRO A 157 6.11 8.66 -10.83
CA PRO A 157 7.36 8.30 -11.46
C PRO A 157 8.40 7.89 -10.41
N MET A 158 9.32 7.01 -10.80
CA MET A 158 10.47 6.65 -9.97
C MET A 158 11.26 7.90 -9.53
N ASP A 159 11.84 7.83 -8.31
CA ASP A 159 12.62 8.94 -7.74
C ASP A 159 14.06 9.00 -8.28
N ASP A 160 14.88 7.95 -8.06
CA ASP A 160 16.33 7.97 -8.39
C ASP A 160 16.82 6.71 -9.13
N GLY A 161 15.92 6.02 -9.85
CA GLY A 161 16.23 4.85 -10.67
C GLY A 161 16.34 3.53 -9.91
N GLY A 162 16.32 3.56 -8.57
CA GLY A 162 16.31 2.35 -7.72
C GLY A 162 14.92 1.88 -7.29
N ASP A 163 13.89 2.73 -7.42
CA ASP A 163 12.52 2.46 -7.00
C ASP A 163 11.61 2.25 -8.23
N ALA A 164 10.52 1.50 -8.08
CA ALA A 164 9.59 1.22 -9.17
C ALA A 164 8.64 2.40 -9.47
N HIS A 165 8.11 2.48 -10.69
CA HIS A 165 7.01 3.41 -10.98
C HIS A 165 5.68 2.87 -10.43
N GLY A 166 4.82 3.77 -9.94
CA GLY A 166 3.47 3.45 -9.49
C GLY A 166 2.40 3.96 -10.45
N TYR A 167 1.33 3.18 -10.65
CA TYR A 167 0.13 3.60 -11.36
C TYR A 167 -1.11 3.16 -10.58
N ALA A 168 -2.10 4.04 -10.50
CA ALA A 168 -3.42 3.69 -9.99
C ALA A 168 -4.52 4.30 -10.86
N GLN A 169 -5.69 3.68 -10.91
CA GLN A 169 -6.88 4.25 -11.52
C GLN A 169 -8.13 3.97 -10.71
N ARG A 170 -9.09 4.89 -10.77
CA ARG A 170 -10.38 4.77 -10.08
C ARG A 170 -11.55 5.23 -10.93
N HIS A 171 -12.72 4.73 -10.59
CA HIS A 171 -13.99 5.22 -11.07
C HIS A 171 -14.93 5.44 -9.88
N GLY A 172 -15.24 6.71 -9.59
CA GLY A 172 -15.94 7.07 -8.36
C GLY A 172 -15.13 6.65 -7.12
N SER A 173 -15.75 5.86 -6.25
CA SER A 173 -15.14 5.35 -5.01
C SER A 173 -14.45 3.98 -5.16
N ILE A 174 -14.30 3.46 -6.38
CA ILE A 174 -13.69 2.15 -6.63
C ILE A 174 -12.31 2.36 -7.26
N ILE A 175 -11.26 1.90 -6.57
CA ILE A 175 -9.91 1.75 -7.14
C ILE A 175 -9.94 0.49 -8.00
N GLU A 176 -9.99 0.67 -9.31
CA GLU A 176 -10.15 -0.41 -10.29
C GLU A 176 -8.82 -1.07 -10.66
N ARG A 177 -7.71 -0.35 -10.49
CA ARG A 177 -6.39 -0.85 -10.89
C ARG A 177 -5.28 -0.21 -10.09
N VAL A 178 -4.29 -1.01 -9.69
CA VAL A 178 -3.01 -0.54 -9.15
C VAL A 178 -1.91 -1.43 -9.70
N LEU A 179 -0.89 -0.81 -10.29
CA LEU A 179 0.22 -1.49 -10.97
C LEU A 179 1.56 -0.92 -10.52
N GLU A 180 2.59 -1.75 -10.62
CA GLU A 180 3.98 -1.40 -10.37
C GLU A 180 4.82 -1.71 -11.61
N LYS A 181 5.68 -0.78 -12.04
CA LYS A 181 6.69 -1.02 -13.09
C LYS A 181 8.08 -0.87 -12.51
N ARG A 182 8.75 -2.00 -12.27
CA ARG A 182 10.07 -2.07 -11.60
C ARG A 182 11.27 -1.69 -12.46
N LYS A 183 11.09 -1.56 -13.77
CA LYS A 183 12.18 -1.30 -14.74
C LYS A 183 11.76 -0.25 -15.74
N GLY A 184 12.75 0.46 -16.27
CA GLY A 184 12.57 1.47 -17.30
C GLY A 184 12.79 2.86 -16.76
N GLU A 185 13.40 3.70 -17.58
CA GLU A 185 13.67 5.09 -17.26
C GLU A 185 12.38 5.91 -17.14
N ILE A 186 12.49 7.16 -16.71
CA ILE A 186 11.32 8.00 -16.41
C ILE A 186 10.42 8.25 -17.62
N ASP A 187 10.99 8.37 -18.82
CA ASP A 187 10.26 8.51 -20.06
C ASP A 187 9.53 7.22 -20.44
N GLU A 188 10.17 6.06 -20.32
CA GLU A 188 9.50 4.76 -20.53
C GLU A 188 8.37 4.50 -19.53
N GLY A 189 8.55 4.91 -18.27
CA GLY A 189 7.50 4.84 -17.24
C GLY A 189 6.32 5.75 -17.56
N CYS A 190 6.58 6.95 -18.08
CA CYS A 190 5.54 7.89 -18.50
C CYS A 190 4.75 7.37 -19.70
N ASP A 191 5.42 6.81 -20.72
CA ASP A 191 4.75 6.20 -21.87
C ASP A 191 3.86 5.04 -21.41
N TRP A 192 4.39 4.14 -20.57
CA TRP A 192 3.62 3.06 -19.96
C TRP A 192 2.35 3.53 -19.26
N ALA A 193 2.46 4.53 -18.38
CA ALA A 193 1.32 5.03 -17.61
C ALA A 193 0.28 5.74 -18.49
N THR A 194 0.73 6.50 -19.50
CA THR A 194 -0.16 7.21 -20.41
C THR A 194 -0.87 6.26 -21.36
N ASP A 195 -0.21 5.22 -21.88
CA ASP A 195 -0.81 4.17 -22.69
C ASP A 195 -1.92 3.42 -21.94
N ILE A 196 -1.67 3.03 -20.68
CA ILE A 196 -2.70 2.41 -19.83
C ILE A 196 -3.90 3.35 -19.66
N ALA A 197 -3.65 4.64 -19.40
CA ALA A 197 -4.73 5.61 -19.22
C ALA A 197 -5.59 5.78 -20.50
N ILE A 198 -4.97 5.71 -21.68
CA ILE A 198 -5.66 5.76 -22.97
C ILE A 198 -6.52 4.51 -23.15
N ASP A 199 -5.94 3.33 -22.95
CA ASP A 199 -6.63 2.05 -23.13
C ASP A 199 -7.82 1.89 -22.18
N ASN A 200 -7.76 2.52 -20.99
CA ASN A 200 -8.80 2.48 -19.98
C ASN A 200 -9.80 3.65 -20.05
N ASN A 201 -9.75 4.46 -21.10
CA ASN A 201 -10.61 5.63 -21.33
C ASN A 201 -10.67 6.55 -20.09
N ILE A 202 -9.52 6.88 -19.53
CA ILE A 202 -9.42 7.78 -18.38
C ILE A 202 -9.82 9.20 -18.77
N ASP A 203 -10.61 9.87 -17.93
CA ASP A 203 -10.99 11.27 -18.15
C ASP A 203 -9.89 12.23 -17.67
N TRP A 204 -9.23 11.90 -16.55
CA TRP A 204 -8.18 12.71 -15.93
C TRP A 204 -6.94 11.90 -15.59
N PHE A 205 -5.79 12.31 -16.15
CA PHE A 205 -4.49 11.77 -15.82
C PHE A 205 -3.72 12.71 -14.89
N VAL A 206 -3.38 12.23 -13.70
CA VAL A 206 -2.64 12.97 -12.67
C VAL A 206 -1.22 12.40 -12.56
N TRP A 207 -0.21 13.22 -12.28
CA TRP A 207 1.12 12.69 -11.98
C TRP A 207 1.85 13.51 -10.91
N ASP A 208 2.73 12.87 -10.13
CA ASP A 208 3.60 13.58 -9.19
C ASP A 208 4.63 14.40 -9.98
N LYS A 209 4.62 15.73 -9.76
CA LYS A 209 5.56 16.67 -10.39
C LYS A 209 6.55 17.32 -9.41
N ASP A 210 6.64 16.88 -8.16
CA ASP A 210 7.56 17.48 -7.17
C ASP A 210 8.99 16.98 -7.29
N GLY A 211 9.18 15.79 -7.87
CA GLY A 211 10.49 15.19 -8.13
C GLY A 211 10.83 15.14 -9.62
N MET A 212 11.27 13.96 -10.06
CA MET A 212 11.66 13.71 -11.45
C MET A 212 10.52 13.98 -12.43
N GLY A 213 9.26 13.84 -12.00
CA GLY A 213 8.08 14.12 -12.81
C GLY A 213 7.89 15.60 -13.21
N THR A 214 8.70 16.53 -12.69
CA THR A 214 8.70 17.95 -13.12
C THR A 214 8.85 18.08 -14.64
N GLY A 215 9.69 17.24 -15.25
CA GLY A 215 10.02 17.28 -16.67
C GLY A 215 8.96 16.65 -17.60
N LEU A 216 7.99 15.91 -17.05
CA LEU A 216 7.10 15.04 -17.84
C LEU A 216 5.96 15.77 -18.57
N LYS A 217 5.72 17.04 -18.25
CA LYS A 217 4.56 17.79 -18.79
C LYS A 217 4.48 17.75 -20.32
N ARG A 218 5.62 17.86 -21.02
CA ARG A 218 5.65 17.83 -22.49
C ARG A 218 5.22 16.45 -23.01
N GLN A 219 5.81 15.39 -22.46
CA GLN A 219 5.52 14.01 -22.86
C GLN A 219 4.06 13.63 -22.59
N VAL A 220 3.54 13.96 -21.40
CA VAL A 220 2.12 13.77 -21.06
C VAL A 220 1.21 14.53 -22.03
N SER A 221 1.55 15.79 -22.33
CA SER A 221 0.78 16.61 -23.27
C SER A 221 0.80 16.05 -24.70
N ASP A 222 1.94 15.54 -25.15
CA ASP A 222 2.11 14.93 -26.47
C ASP A 222 1.34 13.59 -26.54
N ALA A 223 1.40 12.76 -25.49
CA ALA A 223 0.71 11.47 -25.40
C ALA A 223 -0.82 11.62 -25.51
N PHE A 224 -1.40 12.64 -24.88
CA PHE A 224 -2.84 12.89 -24.90
C PHE A 224 -3.31 13.83 -26.02
N LYS A 225 -2.42 14.26 -26.91
CA LYS A 225 -2.77 15.14 -28.03
C LYS A 225 -3.83 14.50 -28.93
N GLY A 226 -4.98 15.18 -29.06
CA GLY A 226 -6.12 14.69 -29.85
C GLY A 226 -6.98 13.63 -29.16
N LYS A 227 -6.66 13.27 -27.91
CA LYS A 227 -7.44 12.36 -27.07
C LYS A 227 -8.32 13.14 -26.10
N LYS A 228 -9.38 12.51 -25.58
CA LYS A 228 -10.29 13.10 -24.60
C LYS A 228 -9.81 12.81 -23.16
N VAL A 229 -8.56 13.13 -22.87
CA VAL A 229 -7.93 12.94 -21.56
C VAL A 229 -7.40 14.29 -21.11
N ASP A 230 -7.97 14.86 -20.06
CA ASP A 230 -7.41 16.02 -19.39
C ASP A 230 -6.26 15.57 -18.46
N TYR A 231 -5.30 16.45 -18.17
CA TYR A 231 -4.16 16.09 -17.33
C TYR A 231 -3.77 17.17 -16.32
N HIS A 232 -3.26 16.74 -15.16
CA HIS A 232 -2.88 17.61 -14.05
C HIS A 232 -1.59 17.15 -13.36
N GLY A 233 -0.58 18.04 -13.30
CA GLY A 233 0.63 17.80 -12.54
C GLY A 233 0.40 18.11 -11.06
N PHE A 234 0.30 17.08 -10.25
CA PHE A 234 0.07 17.14 -8.81
C PHE A 234 1.36 17.48 -8.06
N SER A 235 1.26 18.46 -7.17
CA SER A 235 2.35 18.78 -6.23
C SER A 235 1.87 18.49 -4.83
N GLY A 236 2.46 17.45 -4.23
CA GLY A 236 2.24 17.10 -2.83
C GLY A 236 2.84 18.10 -1.85
N GLY A 237 3.83 18.89 -2.29
CA GLY A 237 4.56 19.89 -1.51
C GLY A 237 3.85 21.24 -1.34
N LEU A 238 2.80 21.53 -2.12
CA LEU A 238 2.02 22.77 -1.96
C LEU A 238 1.46 22.89 -0.54
N SER A 239 1.63 24.06 0.07
CA SER A 239 1.30 24.32 1.47
C SER A 239 0.70 25.72 1.69
N GLY A 240 0.13 25.96 2.88
CA GLY A 240 -0.56 27.21 3.19
C GLY A 240 -1.68 27.52 2.18
N SER A 241 -1.73 28.75 1.69
CA SER A 241 -2.68 29.19 0.64
C SER A 241 -2.48 28.51 -0.72
N GLY A 242 -1.35 27.82 -0.93
CA GLY A 242 -1.09 27.06 -2.14
C GLY A 242 -1.76 25.68 -2.17
N GLN A 243 -2.31 25.20 -1.05
CA GLN A 243 -2.99 23.88 -1.02
C GLN A 243 -4.27 23.90 -1.86
N ASP A 244 -4.62 22.74 -2.42
CA ASP A 244 -5.79 22.62 -3.31
C ASP A 244 -7.11 23.06 -2.63
N ASN A 245 -7.22 22.73 -1.35
CA ASN A 245 -8.36 22.98 -0.48
C ASN A 245 -8.07 24.02 0.60
N ALA A 246 -7.00 24.83 0.47
CA ALA A 246 -6.46 25.70 1.52
C ALA A 246 -7.52 26.43 2.37
N GLU A 247 -8.51 27.05 1.70
CA GLU A 247 -9.55 27.88 2.33
C GLU A 247 -10.82 27.09 2.72
N LYS A 248 -10.92 25.81 2.36
CA LYS A 248 -12.07 24.97 2.72
C LYS A 248 -12.02 24.67 4.22
N GLU A 249 -13.17 24.68 4.88
CA GLU A 249 -13.31 24.21 6.26
C GLU A 249 -13.10 22.69 6.31
N TYR A 250 -12.32 22.22 7.29
CA TYR A 250 -12.01 20.79 7.45
C TYR A 250 -12.89 20.11 8.51
N LEU A 251 -12.98 20.69 9.71
CA LEU A 251 -13.89 20.24 10.76
C LEU A 251 -14.99 21.29 10.95
N GLU A 252 -16.24 20.88 10.81
CA GLU A 252 -17.37 21.67 11.31
C GLU A 252 -17.22 21.77 12.83
N THR A 253 -17.36 22.97 13.38
CA THR A 253 -17.39 23.16 14.82
C THR A 253 -18.55 22.37 15.41
N ASP A 254 -18.24 21.42 16.30
CA ASP A 254 -19.23 20.73 17.14
C ASP A 254 -20.26 21.74 17.67
N ASP A 255 -21.53 21.30 17.75
CA ASP A 255 -22.72 21.99 18.26
C ASP A 255 -22.62 22.51 19.72
N ASN A 256 -21.42 22.63 20.30
CA ASN A 256 -21.17 23.45 21.48
C ASN A 256 -21.28 24.93 21.12
N LYS A 257 -22.53 25.41 21.08
CA LYS A 257 -22.94 26.82 20.91
C LYS A 257 -22.27 27.83 21.86
N ASP A 258 -21.50 27.37 22.84
CA ASP A 258 -20.85 28.18 23.87
C ASP A 258 -19.37 28.48 23.61
N LYS A 259 -18.80 28.03 22.47
CA LYS A 259 -17.47 28.49 22.02
C LYS A 259 -17.57 28.99 20.59
N GLU A 260 -17.39 30.30 20.40
CA GLU A 260 -17.12 30.94 19.10
C GLU A 260 -15.77 30.46 18.54
N GLY A 261 -15.65 29.17 18.23
CA GLY A 261 -14.50 28.62 17.54
C GLY A 261 -14.59 28.95 16.06
N VAL A 262 -13.56 29.56 15.50
CA VAL A 262 -13.42 29.64 14.04
C VAL A 262 -13.18 28.22 13.51
N ALA A 263 -14.00 27.76 12.57
CA ALA A 263 -13.79 26.48 11.90
C ALA A 263 -12.39 26.46 11.27
N LYS A 264 -11.60 25.41 11.56
CA LYS A 264 -10.23 25.32 11.03
C LYS A 264 -10.29 25.00 9.55
N THR A 265 -9.51 25.73 8.76
CA THR A 265 -9.35 25.43 7.33
C THR A 265 -8.41 24.24 7.11
N TYR A 266 -8.35 23.72 5.89
CA TYR A 266 -7.33 22.75 5.50
C TYR A 266 -5.92 23.32 5.67
N ALA A 267 -5.70 24.60 5.36
CA ALA A 267 -4.40 25.25 5.54
C ALA A 267 -3.98 25.34 7.01
N ASP A 268 -4.95 25.46 7.93
CA ASP A 268 -4.72 25.45 9.39
C ASP A 268 -4.60 24.04 9.99
N THR A 269 -4.87 23.00 9.19
CA THR A 269 -4.91 21.61 9.67
C THR A 269 -3.77 20.77 9.08
N PHE A 270 -3.50 20.90 7.78
CA PHE A 270 -2.55 20.05 7.05
C PHE A 270 -1.31 20.82 6.65
N ARG A 271 -0.15 20.15 6.71
CA ARG A 271 1.12 20.75 6.29
C ARG A 271 1.19 21.03 4.79
N ASN A 272 0.60 20.15 3.97
CA ASN A 272 0.68 20.21 2.51
C ASN A 272 -0.37 19.31 1.82
N ASN A 273 -0.44 19.40 0.48
CA ASN A 273 -1.29 18.57 -0.37
C ASN A 273 -1.15 17.07 -0.07
N ARG A 274 0.08 16.57 0.07
CA ARG A 274 0.30 15.14 0.34
C ARG A 274 -0.36 14.70 1.65
N ALA A 275 -0.30 15.52 2.71
CA ALA A 275 -0.94 15.21 3.99
C ALA A 275 -2.47 15.20 3.89
N GLN A 276 -3.09 16.22 3.26
CA GLN A 276 -4.55 16.27 3.16
C GLN A 276 -5.14 15.09 2.38
N TYR A 277 -4.52 14.67 1.27
CA TYR A 277 -5.05 13.59 0.45
C TYR A 277 -4.80 12.20 1.06
N TYR A 278 -3.70 11.99 1.80
CA TYR A 278 -3.52 10.76 2.57
C TYR A 278 -4.52 10.64 3.72
N ILE A 279 -4.88 11.76 4.35
CA ILE A 279 -5.90 11.76 5.41
C ILE A 279 -7.28 11.53 4.80
N LEU A 280 -7.60 12.15 3.67
CA LEU A 280 -8.81 11.84 2.91
C LEU A 280 -8.88 10.35 2.53
N LEU A 281 -7.76 9.75 2.11
CA LEU A 281 -7.69 8.32 1.85
C LEU A 281 -8.04 7.54 3.12
N ALA A 282 -7.38 7.83 4.23
CA ALA A 282 -7.58 7.14 5.49
C ALA A 282 -9.01 7.27 6.04
N ASP A 283 -9.62 8.46 5.93
CA ASP A 283 -11.01 8.70 6.31
C ASP A 283 -11.95 7.81 5.50
N ARG A 284 -11.75 7.71 4.18
CA ARG A 284 -12.53 6.82 3.31
C ARG A 284 -12.31 5.34 3.64
N THR A 285 -11.08 4.93 3.96
CA THR A 285 -10.76 3.57 4.38
C THR A 285 -11.48 3.23 5.70
N TYR A 286 -11.42 4.13 6.68
CA TYR A 286 -12.07 3.94 7.98
C TYR A 286 -13.61 3.98 7.88
N ASN A 287 -14.14 4.85 7.02
CA ASN A 287 -15.57 4.92 6.71
C ASN A 287 -16.08 3.60 6.11
N THR A 288 -15.33 3.03 5.18
CA THR A 288 -15.66 1.72 4.60
C THR A 288 -15.61 0.64 5.66
N TYR A 289 -14.59 0.62 6.52
CA TYR A 289 -14.52 -0.31 7.65
C TYR A 289 -15.72 -0.20 8.60
N LYS A 290 -16.13 1.02 8.98
CA LYS A 290 -17.34 1.23 9.79
C LYS A 290 -18.59 0.68 9.10
N CYS A 291 -18.70 0.85 7.78
CA CYS A 291 -19.83 0.34 7.03
C CYS A 291 -19.82 -1.19 6.94
N VAL A 292 -18.70 -1.78 6.55
CA VAL A 292 -18.54 -3.21 6.32
C VAL A 292 -18.58 -4.00 7.63
N VAL A 293 -17.78 -3.60 8.62
CA VAL A 293 -17.60 -4.36 9.87
C VAL A 293 -18.65 -3.98 10.91
N LYS A 294 -18.95 -2.69 11.07
CA LYS A 294 -19.88 -2.22 12.13
C LYS A 294 -21.31 -2.04 11.65
N GLY A 295 -21.58 -2.20 10.35
CA GLY A 295 -22.93 -2.05 9.77
C GLY A 295 -23.47 -0.61 9.80
N GLN A 296 -22.60 0.38 9.96
CA GLN A 296 -23.01 1.79 9.99
C GLN A 296 -23.27 2.30 8.58
N TYR A 297 -24.35 3.05 8.39
CA TYR A 297 -24.57 3.73 7.12
C TYR A 297 -23.53 4.85 6.94
N ILE A 298 -22.86 4.85 5.79
CA ILE A 298 -21.98 5.92 5.34
C ILE A 298 -22.30 6.21 3.88
N ASP A 299 -22.23 7.48 3.47
CA ASP A 299 -22.38 7.86 2.06
C ASP A 299 -21.30 7.16 1.21
N PRO A 300 -21.64 6.46 0.12
CA PRO A 300 -20.66 5.80 -0.75
C PRO A 300 -19.60 6.72 -1.35
N ASN A 301 -19.87 8.02 -1.50
CA ASN A 301 -18.89 9.01 -1.95
C ASN A 301 -17.79 9.27 -0.91
N GLU A 302 -18.07 8.96 0.36
CA GLU A 302 -17.16 9.07 1.51
C GLU A 302 -16.52 7.73 1.87
N MET A 303 -16.67 6.72 1.02
CA MET A 303 -16.06 5.40 1.15
C MET A 303 -15.04 5.14 0.02
N ILE A 304 -14.35 4.01 0.10
CA ILE A 304 -13.42 3.53 -0.93
C ILE A 304 -13.47 2.01 -0.99
N SER A 305 -13.37 1.44 -2.19
CA SER A 305 -13.21 0.00 -2.38
C SER A 305 -12.02 -0.28 -3.27
N PHE A 306 -11.25 -1.32 -2.94
CA PHE A 306 -10.14 -1.82 -3.76
C PHE A 306 -10.60 -3.06 -4.50
N ASP A 307 -10.61 -2.99 -5.83
CA ASP A 307 -10.98 -4.13 -6.67
C ASP A 307 -9.81 -5.11 -6.79
N SER A 308 -9.97 -6.28 -6.16
CA SER A 308 -8.93 -7.31 -6.16
C SER A 308 -8.61 -7.86 -7.56
N ASP A 309 -9.52 -7.74 -8.53
CA ASP A 309 -9.30 -8.26 -9.89
C ASP A 309 -8.34 -7.40 -10.71
N GLY A 310 -8.18 -6.11 -10.34
CA GLY A 310 -7.32 -5.17 -11.06
C GLY A 310 -6.06 -4.75 -10.32
N ILE A 311 -5.82 -5.26 -9.11
CA ILE A 311 -4.64 -4.95 -8.30
C ILE A 311 -3.68 -6.13 -8.36
N GLU A 312 -2.54 -5.95 -9.03
CA GLU A 312 -1.59 -7.06 -9.29
C GLU A 312 -0.93 -7.58 -8.01
N ASP A 313 -0.56 -6.70 -7.08
CA ASP A 313 0.06 -7.06 -5.80
C ASP A 313 -0.63 -6.34 -4.64
N MET A 314 -1.74 -6.94 -4.18
CA MET A 314 -2.53 -6.41 -3.07
C MET A 314 -1.74 -6.38 -1.75
N ASP A 315 -0.85 -7.36 -1.53
CA ASP A 315 -0.04 -7.41 -0.31
C ASP A 315 0.99 -6.28 -0.27
N ALA A 316 1.65 -6.01 -1.40
CA ALA A 316 2.59 -4.90 -1.50
C ALA A 316 1.86 -3.55 -1.35
N LEU A 317 0.71 -3.37 -2.00
CA LEU A 317 -0.11 -2.16 -1.83
C LEU A 317 -0.54 -1.96 -0.38
N ARG A 318 -1.03 -3.01 0.28
CA ARG A 318 -1.38 -2.98 1.70
C ARG A 318 -0.17 -2.60 2.54
N SER A 319 0.99 -3.21 2.28
CA SER A 319 2.23 -2.90 2.99
C SER A 319 2.61 -1.43 2.83
N GLU A 320 2.52 -0.88 1.62
CA GLU A 320 2.82 0.53 1.36
C GLU A 320 1.86 1.46 2.10
N LEU A 321 0.54 1.28 1.95
CA LEU A 321 -0.46 2.18 2.53
C LEU A 321 -0.53 2.09 4.05
N CYS A 322 -0.34 0.91 4.64
CA CYS A 322 -0.39 0.70 6.07
C CYS A 322 0.94 0.97 6.79
N SER A 323 2.02 1.27 6.07
CA SER A 323 3.33 1.60 6.64
C SER A 323 3.65 3.10 6.64
N VAL A 324 2.66 3.96 6.41
CA VAL A 324 2.85 5.42 6.33
C VAL A 324 2.57 6.05 7.70
N PRO A 325 3.61 6.50 8.45
CA PRO A 325 3.40 7.10 9.76
C PRO A 325 3.10 8.60 9.67
N LEU A 326 2.35 9.10 10.65
CA LEU A 326 2.32 10.51 11.00
C LEU A 326 3.67 10.94 11.55
N LYS A 327 4.03 12.20 11.28
CA LYS A 327 5.25 12.84 11.77
C LYS A 327 4.86 14.09 12.54
N ASP A 328 5.44 14.24 13.72
CA ASP A 328 5.28 15.45 14.51
C ASP A 328 5.80 16.67 13.75
N ASN A 329 5.05 17.75 13.87
CA ASN A 329 5.36 19.02 13.25
C ASN A 329 5.32 20.11 14.32
N SER A 330 6.33 21.00 14.32
CA SER A 330 6.44 22.11 15.28
C SER A 330 5.21 23.01 15.30
N ASN A 331 4.50 23.10 14.17
CA ASN A 331 3.29 23.94 14.03
C ASN A 331 2.01 23.16 14.33
N GLN A 332 2.11 21.91 14.83
CA GLN A 332 0.97 21.01 15.10
C GLN A 332 0.06 20.74 13.89
N LEU A 333 0.54 20.98 12.66
CA LEU A 333 -0.17 20.59 11.45
C LEU A 333 0.04 19.11 11.19
N ILE A 334 -1.01 18.42 10.75
CA ILE A 334 -0.93 17.03 10.33
C ILE A 334 0.07 16.92 9.18
N GLN A 335 1.08 16.09 9.39
CA GLN A 335 2.13 15.81 8.44
C GLN A 335 2.40 14.30 8.44
N LYS A 336 2.60 13.74 7.25
CA LYS A 336 3.13 12.38 7.10
C LYS A 336 4.64 12.41 6.95
N MET A 337 5.27 11.27 7.21
CA MET A 337 6.66 11.08 6.84
C MET A 337 6.86 11.18 5.31
N GLY A 338 7.85 11.96 4.89
CA GLY A 338 8.20 12.13 3.48
C GLY A 338 9.05 10.99 2.93
N LYS A 339 9.14 10.87 1.60
CA LYS A 339 9.92 9.81 0.91
C LYS A 339 11.38 9.76 1.40
N VAL A 340 12.02 10.92 1.54
CA VAL A 340 13.41 11.04 2.04
C VAL A 340 13.57 10.50 3.45
N ASP A 341 12.62 10.78 4.35
CA ASP A 341 12.67 10.30 5.74
C ASP A 341 12.38 8.79 5.81
N MET A 342 11.45 8.28 4.98
CA MET A 342 11.17 6.85 4.86
C MET A 342 12.39 6.07 4.37
N LYS A 343 13.09 6.59 3.34
CA LYS A 343 14.33 6.01 2.81
C LYS A 343 15.44 5.95 3.87
N ARG A 344 15.56 6.99 4.71
CA ARG A 344 16.50 6.99 5.86
C ARG A 344 16.20 5.92 6.89
N LEU A 345 14.94 5.52 7.04
CA LEU A 345 14.50 4.42 7.90
C LEU A 345 14.55 3.05 7.20
N GLY A 346 15.04 2.98 5.96
CA GLY A 346 15.09 1.76 5.18
C GLY A 346 13.72 1.27 4.70
N VAL A 347 12.71 2.13 4.72
CA VAL A 347 11.39 1.87 4.14
C VAL A 347 11.41 2.31 2.68
N PRO A 348 11.10 1.42 1.71
CA PRO A 348 11.00 1.78 0.30
C PRO A 348 9.98 2.91 0.06
N SER A 349 10.15 3.64 -1.05
CA SER A 349 9.15 4.66 -1.41
C SER A 349 7.81 3.99 -1.77
N PRO A 350 6.67 4.45 -1.20
CA PRO A 350 5.36 3.84 -1.41
C PRO A 350 4.71 4.37 -2.71
N ASN A 351 5.27 4.04 -3.87
CA ASN A 351 4.86 4.67 -5.14
C ASN A 351 3.46 4.21 -5.61
N MET A 352 3.04 2.98 -5.30
CA MET A 352 1.66 2.55 -5.54
C MET A 352 0.70 3.27 -4.59
N GLY A 353 1.08 3.41 -3.31
CA GLY A 353 0.30 4.13 -2.31
C GLY A 353 0.13 5.62 -2.63
N ASP A 354 1.20 6.28 -3.04
CA ASP A 354 1.17 7.68 -3.50
C ASP A 354 0.31 7.83 -4.77
N SER A 355 0.34 6.86 -5.69
CA SER A 355 -0.54 6.83 -6.87
C SER A 355 -2.02 6.72 -6.48
N VAL A 356 -2.38 5.82 -5.55
CA VAL A 356 -3.76 5.72 -5.03
C VAL A 356 -4.20 7.03 -4.37
N MET A 357 -3.34 7.63 -3.55
CA MET A 357 -3.61 8.91 -2.91
C MET A 357 -3.85 10.02 -3.95
N MET A 358 -3.00 10.12 -4.98
CA MET A 358 -3.16 11.13 -6.03
C MET A 358 -4.43 10.93 -6.85
N CYS A 359 -4.91 9.69 -7.02
CA CYS A 359 -6.20 9.46 -7.69
C CYS A 359 -7.36 10.16 -6.97
N LEU A 360 -7.29 10.37 -5.65
CA LEU A 360 -8.34 11.08 -4.89
C LEU A 360 -8.43 12.56 -5.24
N TRP A 361 -7.43 13.13 -5.89
CA TRP A 361 -7.55 14.43 -6.51
C TRP A 361 -8.74 14.43 -7.49
N ALA A 362 -9.48 15.54 -7.52
CA ALA A 362 -10.57 15.71 -8.46
C ALA A 362 -10.55 17.13 -9.03
N PRO A 363 -10.88 17.30 -10.32
CA PRO A 363 -10.98 18.63 -10.92
C PRO A 363 -12.10 19.43 -10.25
N LYS A 364 -11.86 20.72 -9.98
CA LYS A 364 -12.92 21.62 -9.50
C LYS A 364 -14.03 21.70 -10.54
N VAL A 365 -15.27 21.46 -10.13
CA VAL A 365 -16.44 21.50 -11.04
C VAL A 365 -16.51 22.87 -11.70
N LYS A 366 -16.30 22.93 -13.02
CA LYS A 366 -16.53 24.15 -13.79
C LYS A 366 -18.02 24.45 -13.76
N ARG A 367 -18.47 25.41 -12.95
CA ARG A 367 -19.84 25.94 -13.05
C ARG A 367 -20.08 26.36 -14.50
N ALA A 368 -21.09 25.78 -15.14
CA ALA A 368 -21.50 26.22 -16.46
C ALA A 368 -21.73 27.74 -16.42
N LYS A 369 -21.10 28.49 -17.31
CA LYS A 369 -21.35 29.94 -17.42
C LYS A 369 -22.83 30.11 -17.69
N SER A 370 -23.56 30.75 -16.77
CA SER A 370 -24.97 31.11 -17.01
C SER A 370 -25.07 31.79 -18.38
N PRO A 371 -26.04 31.41 -19.23
CA PRO A 371 -26.22 32.06 -20.51
C PRO A 371 -26.38 33.56 -20.25
N ARG A 372 -25.54 34.37 -20.93
CA ARG A 372 -25.62 35.83 -20.85
C ARG A 372 -27.08 36.23 -21.09
N ARG A 373 -27.74 36.79 -20.07
CA ARG A 373 -29.08 37.36 -20.21
C ARG A 373 -29.02 38.35 -21.37
N ALA A 374 -29.80 38.10 -22.42
CA ALA A 374 -29.95 39.04 -23.52
C ALA A 374 -30.37 40.41 -22.96
N PRO A 375 -29.81 41.52 -23.45
CA PRO A 375 -30.18 42.84 -22.96
C PRO A 375 -31.69 43.03 -23.15
N ARG A 376 -32.40 43.32 -22.06
CA ARG A 376 -33.80 43.73 -22.10
C ARG A 376 -33.89 44.94 -23.02
N LYS A 377 -34.58 44.80 -24.15
CA LYS A 377 -35.00 45.96 -24.95
C LYS A 377 -35.81 46.86 -24.03
N ARG A 378 -35.33 48.08 -23.80
CA ARG A 378 -36.14 49.13 -23.17
C ARG A 378 -37.30 49.41 -24.13
N ALA A 379 -38.52 49.26 -23.64
CA ALA A 379 -39.73 49.70 -24.32
C ALA A 379 -39.88 51.22 -24.17
#